data_AF-A0A2K8U4Q7-F1
#
_entry.id   AF-A0A2K8U4Q7-F1
#
_cell.length_a   1.000
_cell.length_b   1.000
_cell.length_c   1.000
_cell.angle_alpha   90.00
_cell.angle_beta   90.00
_cell.angle_gamma   90.00
#
_symmetry.space_group_name_H-M   'P 1'
#
loop_
_entity.id
_entity.type
_entity.pdbx_description
1 polymer ?
#
loop_
_entity_poly.entity_id
_entity_poly.type
_entity_poly.pdbx_seq_one_letter_code
_entity_poly.pdbx_strand_id
1 'polypeptide(L)'
;MINVLDAHIEVNPGFVGGEPHIAGHRIKVRDIAVWHEQLGMSADQIGAEYDLDLAEFYSALAYYFDHREDLDRAIAAGRDYAGTLRTHLPSVLERKLNAGSHTWSAS
;
A
#
# COMPACT_ATOMS: atom_id res chain seq x y z
N MET A 1 17.49 -23.03 8.59
CA MET A 1 18.52 -21.99 8.38
C MET A 1 17.75 -20.69 8.44
N ILE A 2 17.95 -19.89 9.48
CA ILE A 2 17.16 -18.67 9.70
C ILE A 2 17.72 -17.64 8.73
N ASN A 3 16.93 -17.20 7.75
CA ASN A 3 17.36 -16.14 6.86
C ASN A 3 17.30 -14.85 7.66
N VAL A 4 18.31 -13.99 7.59
CA VAL A 4 18.37 -12.78 8.44
C VAL A 4 17.23 -11.79 8.13
N LEU A 5 16.54 -11.98 6.99
CA LEU A 5 15.32 -11.28 6.57
C LEU A 5 14.05 -11.77 7.29
N ASP A 6 14.05 -12.99 7.84
CA ASP A 6 12.89 -13.63 8.48
C ASP A 6 12.47 -12.90 9.79
N ALA A 7 13.33 -12.05 10.35
CA ALA A 7 13.02 -11.33 11.59
C ALA A 7 12.07 -10.14 11.38
N HIS A 8 12.08 -9.55 10.18
CA HIS A 8 11.38 -8.28 9.93
C HIS A 8 10.28 -8.39 8.88
N ILE A 9 10.28 -9.43 8.03
CA ILE A 9 9.25 -9.60 6.98
C ILE A 9 8.42 -10.84 7.25
N GLU A 10 7.10 -10.65 7.36
CA GLU A 10 6.13 -11.72 7.55
C GLU A 10 5.19 -11.83 6.35
N VAL A 11 4.71 -13.05 6.08
CA VAL A 11 3.67 -13.33 5.09
C VAL A 11 2.58 -14.12 5.79
N ASN A 12 1.45 -13.47 6.05
CA ASN A 12 0.31 -14.11 6.71
C ASN A 12 -0.93 -14.01 5.81
N PRO A 13 -1.47 -15.12 5.29
CA PRO A 13 -2.64 -15.13 4.39
C PRO A 13 -3.87 -14.38 4.92
N GLY A 14 -4.06 -14.35 6.24
CA GLY A 14 -5.19 -13.66 6.89
C GLY A 14 -4.94 -12.19 7.20
N PHE A 15 -3.73 -11.68 6.95
CA PHE A 15 -3.32 -10.34 7.34
C PHE A 15 -2.88 -9.56 6.10
N VAL A 16 -3.38 -8.32 5.97
CA VAL A 16 -2.92 -7.38 4.93
C VAL A 16 -3.07 -7.94 3.48
N GLY A 17 -3.98 -8.91 3.30
CA GLY A 17 -4.27 -9.54 2.01
C GLY A 17 -3.33 -10.69 1.64
N GLY A 18 -2.59 -11.25 2.60
CA GLY A 18 -1.62 -12.31 2.32
C GLY A 18 -0.32 -11.81 1.69
N GLU A 19 -0.12 -10.48 1.66
CA GLU A 19 1.06 -9.87 1.09
C GLU A 19 2.21 -9.79 2.11
N PRO A 20 3.48 -9.83 1.63
CA PRO A 20 4.63 -9.60 2.49
C PRO A 20 4.58 -8.21 3.13
N HIS A 21 4.71 -8.18 4.45
CA HIS A 21 4.60 -6.98 5.26
C HIS A 21 5.65 -7.00 6.37
N ILE A 22 5.91 -5.82 6.94
CA ILE A 22 6.86 -5.69 8.03
C ILE A 22 6.22 -6.24 9.31
N ALA A 23 6.93 -7.09 10.04
CA ALA A 23 6.48 -7.75 11.26
C ALA A 23 6.03 -6.70 12.29
N GLY A 24 4.84 -6.86 12.87
CA GLY A 24 4.28 -5.88 13.80
C GLY A 24 3.66 -4.62 13.14
N HIS A 25 3.85 -4.43 11.83
CA HIS A 25 3.28 -3.32 11.07
C HIS A 25 2.25 -3.80 10.05
N ARG A 26 1.33 -2.91 9.67
CA ARG A 26 0.42 -3.14 8.53
C ARG A 26 0.98 -2.60 7.21
N ILE A 27 2.28 -2.35 7.18
CA ILE A 27 3.01 -1.73 6.07
C ILE A 27 3.53 -2.85 5.17
N LYS A 28 3.13 -2.84 3.90
CA LYS A 28 3.54 -3.87 2.95
C LYS A 28 4.93 -3.55 2.41
N VAL A 29 5.66 -4.59 2.01
CA VAL A 29 6.94 -4.42 1.32
C VAL A 29 6.80 -3.57 0.06
N ARG A 30 5.69 -3.74 -0.69
CA ARG A 30 5.43 -2.92 -1.88
C ARG A 30 5.24 -1.42 -1.57
N ASP A 31 4.72 -1.08 -0.39
CA ASP A 31 4.47 0.30 -0.02
C ASP A 31 5.81 1.02 0.17
N ILE A 32 6.75 0.36 0.86
CA ILE A 32 8.15 0.81 1.00
C ILE A 32 8.82 1.00 -0.36
N ALA A 33 8.67 0.02 -1.27
CA ALA A 33 9.23 0.11 -2.61
C ALA A 33 8.65 1.29 -3.40
N VAL A 34 7.34 1.54 -3.32
CA VAL A 34 6.69 2.68 -3.97
C VAL A 34 7.19 4.01 -3.39
N TRP A 35 7.25 4.13 -2.06
CA TRP A 35 7.70 5.36 -1.41
C TRP A 35 9.16 5.69 -1.73
N HIS A 36 10.05 4.69 -1.68
CA HIS A 36 11.47 4.89 -1.95
C HIS A 36 11.76 5.05 -3.45
N GLU A 37 11.33 4.10 -4.29
CA GLU A 37 11.74 4.06 -5.70
C GLU A 37 10.94 5.02 -6.58
N GLN A 38 9.65 5.22 -6.28
CA GLN A 38 8.73 5.98 -7.16
C GLN A 38 8.44 7.38 -6.64
N LEU A 39 8.37 7.57 -5.32
CA LEU A 39 8.16 8.88 -4.71
C LEU A 39 9.47 9.55 -4.25
N GLY A 40 10.60 8.82 -4.24
CA GLY A 40 11.91 9.36 -3.87
C GLY A 40 12.02 9.74 -2.39
N MET A 41 11.17 9.18 -1.52
CA MET A 41 11.24 9.42 -0.08
C MET A 41 12.46 8.71 0.50
N SER A 42 13.19 9.39 1.39
CA SER A 42 14.36 8.82 2.04
C SER A 42 13.98 7.85 3.16
N ALA A 43 14.90 6.96 3.53
CA ALA A 43 14.73 6.03 4.65
C ALA A 43 14.38 6.76 5.96
N ASP A 44 15.08 7.87 6.26
CA ASP A 44 14.82 8.67 7.46
C ASP A 44 13.42 9.31 7.45
N GLN A 45 12.96 9.76 6.27
CA GLN A 45 11.63 10.34 6.14
C GLN A 45 10.54 9.27 6.36
N ILE A 46 10.70 8.10 5.75
CA ILE A 46 9.76 6.99 5.90
C ILE A 46 9.77 6.48 7.34
N GLY A 47 10.95 6.33 7.96
CA GLY A 47 11.09 5.94 9.35
C GLY A 47 10.39 6.89 10.31
N ALA A 48 10.56 8.20 10.11
CA ALA A 48 9.93 9.21 10.96
C ALA A 48 8.40 9.30 10.78
N GLU A 49 7.90 9.11 9.55
CA GLU A 49 6.46 9.23 9.26
C GLU A 49 5.66 7.99 9.67
N TYR A 50 6.28 6.81 9.59
CA TYR A 50 5.60 5.52 9.78
C TYR A 50 6.08 4.74 11.01
N ASP A 51 6.90 5.37 11.87
CA ASP A 51 7.51 4.75 13.07
C ASP A 51 8.21 3.44 12.73
N LEU A 52 9.09 3.49 11.73
CA LEU A 52 9.76 2.33 11.16
C LEU A 52 11.27 2.38 11.43
N ASP A 53 11.86 1.27 11.87
CA ASP A 53 13.30 1.19 12.05
C ASP A 53 14.04 1.07 10.70
N LEU A 54 15.27 1.57 10.62
CA LEU A 54 16.15 1.42 9.45
C LEU A 54 16.36 -0.06 9.08
N ALA A 55 16.49 -0.96 10.06
CA ALA A 55 16.65 -2.39 9.83
C ALA A 55 15.41 -3.00 9.15
N GLU A 56 14.21 -2.58 9.56
CA GLU A 56 12.95 -3.00 8.95
C GLU A 56 12.82 -2.45 7.54
N PHE A 57 13.17 -1.17 7.34
CA PHE A 57 13.19 -0.52 6.04
C PHE A 57 14.09 -1.26 5.05
N TYR A 58 15.34 -1.51 5.41
CA TYR A 58 16.30 -2.16 4.53
C TYR A 58 15.99 -3.65 4.33
N SER A 59 15.40 -4.32 5.33
CA SER A 59 14.90 -5.70 5.16
C SER A 59 13.75 -5.76 4.14
N ALA A 60 12.84 -4.79 4.18
CA ALA A 60 11.76 -4.68 3.19
C ALA A 60 12.31 -4.42 1.78
N LEU A 61 13.28 -3.52 1.63
CA LEU A 61 13.91 -3.27 0.33
C LEU A 61 14.68 -4.49 -0.19
N ALA A 62 15.42 -5.19 0.67
CA ALA A 62 16.11 -6.42 0.28
C ALA A 62 15.10 -7.47 -0.21
N TYR A 63 14.02 -7.71 0.54
CA TYR A 63 12.96 -8.61 0.12
C TYR A 63 12.33 -8.18 -1.21
N TYR A 64 12.07 -6.88 -1.38
CA TYR A 64 11.54 -6.34 -2.63
C TYR A 64 12.44 -6.65 -3.82
N PHE A 65 13.76 -6.41 -3.71
CA PHE A 65 14.68 -6.68 -4.81
C PHE A 65 14.80 -8.16 -5.14
N ASP A 66 14.71 -9.04 -4.14
CA ASP A 66 14.68 -10.49 -4.35
C ASP A 66 13.40 -10.98 -5.06
N HIS A 67 12.28 -10.27 -4.88
CA HIS A 67 10.96 -10.64 -5.42
C HIS A 67 10.39 -9.60 -6.39
N ARG A 68 11.27 -8.81 -7.01
CA ARG A 68 10.91 -7.58 -7.71
C ARG A 68 9.87 -7.80 -8.80
N GLU A 69 10.06 -8.83 -9.63
CA GLU A 69 9.18 -9.09 -10.78
C GLU A 69 7.72 -9.33 -10.36
N ASP A 70 7.51 -10.11 -9.29
CA ASP A 70 6.18 -10.45 -8.81
C ASP A 70 5.54 -9.27 -8.09
N LEU A 71 6.32 -8.55 -7.27
CA LEU A 71 5.83 -7.37 -6.56
C LEU A 71 5.55 -6.20 -7.51
N ASP A 72 6.38 -5.96 -8.53
CA ASP A 72 6.13 -4.94 -9.55
C ASP A 72 4.87 -5.25 -10.34
N ARG A 73 4.63 -6.52 -10.68
CA ARG A 73 3.38 -6.95 -11.33
C ARG A 73 2.17 -6.71 -10.43
N ALA A 74 2.27 -7.01 -9.13
CA ALA A 74 1.21 -6.74 -8.17
C ALA A 74 0.95 -5.24 -7.99
N ILE A 75 2.00 -4.40 -7.96
CA ILE A 75 1.90 -2.94 -7.92
C ILE A 75 1.18 -2.41 -9.16
N ALA A 76 1.57 -2.88 -10.35
CA ALA A 76 0.94 -2.48 -11.61
C ALA A 76 -0.54 -2.89 -11.67
N ALA A 77 -0.85 -4.15 -11.35
CA ALA A 77 -2.23 -4.64 -11.31
C ALA A 77 -3.11 -3.86 -10.32
N GLY A 78 -2.56 -3.49 -9.16
CA GLY A 78 -3.25 -2.65 -8.18
C GLY A 78 -3.57 -1.24 -8.71
N ARG A 79 -2.65 -0.62 -9.46
CA ARG A 79 -2.86 0.68 -10.10
C ARG A 79 -3.94 0.63 -11.17
N ASP A 80 -3.92 -0.41 -12.01
CA ASP A 80 -4.93 -0.60 -13.07
C ASP A 80 -6.32 -0.81 -12.46
N TYR A 81 -6.42 -1.62 -11.40
CA TYR A 81 -7.66 -1.82 -10.68
C TYR A 81 -8.20 -0.50 -10.07
N ALA A 82 -7.35 0.29 -9.41
CA ALA A 82 -7.75 1.59 -8.88
C ALA A 82 -8.19 2.58 -10.00
N GLY A 83 -7.54 2.53 -11.16
CA GLY A 83 -7.91 3.31 -12.34
C GLY A 83 -9.28 2.93 -12.90
N THR A 84 -9.55 1.62 -13.07
CA THR A 84 -10.84 1.14 -13.57
C THR A 84 -11.99 1.46 -12.62
N LEU A 85 -11.80 1.29 -11.30
CA LEU A 85 -12.81 1.68 -10.31
C LEU A 85 -13.15 3.17 -10.38
N ARG A 86 -12.14 4.03 -10.55
CA ARG A 86 -12.36 5.49 -10.68
C ARG A 86 -13.14 5.86 -11.94
N THR A 87 -13.00 5.09 -13.02
CA THR A 87 -13.73 5.31 -14.27
C THR A 87 -15.17 4.79 -14.19
N HIS A 88 -15.39 3.67 -13.49
CA HIS A 88 -16.69 2.98 -13.49
C HIS A 88 -17.60 3.30 -12.31
N LEU A 89 -17.11 3.90 -11.22
CA LEU A 89 -17.93 4.27 -10.07
C LEU A 89 -18.05 5.80 -9.96
N PRO A 90 -19.25 6.39 -10.11
CA PRO A 90 -19.45 7.78 -9.72
C PRO A 90 -19.10 7.92 -8.24
N SER A 91 -18.39 8.99 -7.91
CA SER A 91 -17.83 9.14 -6.57
C SER A 91 -18.93 9.00 -5.52
N VAL A 92 -18.64 8.33 -4.40
CA VAL A 92 -19.59 8.18 -3.28
C VAL A 92 -20.09 9.56 -2.80
N LEU A 93 -19.27 10.58 -3.00
CA LEU A 93 -19.58 12.00 -2.77
C LEU A 93 -20.67 12.50 -3.73
N GLU A 94 -20.56 12.28 -5.04
CA GLU A 94 -21.59 12.67 -6.02
C GLU A 94 -22.93 11.99 -5.78
N ARG A 95 -22.92 10.69 -5.42
CA ARG A 95 -24.15 9.97 -5.07
C ARG A 95 -24.87 10.60 -3.87
N LYS A 96 -24.13 11.11 -2.89
CA LYS A 96 -24.69 11.78 -1.71
C LYS A 96 -25.17 13.20 -2.02
N LEU A 97 -24.49 13.93 -2.90
CA LEU A 97 -24.87 15.28 -3.32
C LEU A 97 -26.15 15.30 -4.18
N ASN A 98 -26.31 14.34 -5.11
CA ASN A 98 -27.51 14.23 -5.93
C ASN A 98 -28.74 13.71 -5.17
N ALA A 99 -28.54 12.98 -4.07
CA ALA A 99 -29.63 12.53 -3.21
C ALA A 99 -30.17 13.66 -2.30
N GLY A 100 -29.36 14.67 -2.00
CA GLY A 100 -29.74 15.82 -1.16
C GLY A 100 -30.41 16.98 -1.91
N SER A 101 -30.35 17.02 -3.24
CA SER A 101 -30.89 18.13 -4.06
C SER A 101 -32.37 17.99 -4.46
N HIS A 102 -33.02 16.86 -4.14
CA HIS A 102 -34.41 16.59 -4.53
C HIS A 102 -35.48 16.91 -3.46
N THR A 103 -35.12 17.53 -2.33
CA THR A 103 -36.10 17.95 -1.30
C THR A 103 -36.01 19.44 -1.00
N TRP A 104 -36.32 20.29 -1.98
CA TRP A 104 -36.85 21.63 -1.71
C TRP A 104 -37.74 22.09 -2.89
N SER A 105 -39.00 21.69 -2.86
CA SER A 105 -40.09 22.41 -3.54
C SER A 105 -40.96 23.00 -2.43
N ALA A 106 -40.71 24.27 -2.11
CA ALA A 106 -41.57 25.04 -1.22
C ALA A 106 -42.82 25.48 -2.00
N SER A 107 -43.96 25.29 -1.33
CA SER A 107 -45.32 25.66 -1.72
C SER A 107 -45.50 27.16 -1.99
#